data_AF-A0A8T5LV79-F1
#
_entry.id   AF-A0A8T5LV79-F1
#
_cell.length_a   1.000
_cell.length_b   1.000
_cell.length_c   1.000
_cell.angle_alpha   90.00
_cell.angle_beta   90.00
_cell.angle_gamma   90.00
#
_symmetry.space_group_name_H-M   'P 1'
#
loop_
_entity.id
_entity.type
_entity.pdbx_description
1 polymer ?
#
loop_
_entity_poly.entity_id
_entity_poly.type
_entity_poly.pdbx_seq_one_letter_code
_entity_poly.pdbx_strand_id
1 'polypeptide(L)' 'MNELAKNLLRELTLNSKQSDRVISKKLKITQPTVSRLRKKLENDGLIEKYTLIPNLEKLGIEFVTFITFNGKIIHKSKN' A
#
# COMPACT_ATOMS: atom_id res chain seq x y z
N MET A 1 -6.12 12.68 -7.85
CA MET A 1 -6.18 12.45 -6.39
C MET A 1 -5.81 13.74 -5.66
N ASN A 2 -6.61 14.19 -4.68
CA ASN A 2 -6.39 15.46 -3.99
C ASN A 2 -5.25 15.37 -2.95
N GLU A 3 -4.73 16.53 -2.51
CA GLU A 3 -3.61 16.58 -1.55
C GLU A 3 -3.94 15.96 -0.20
N LEU A 4 -5.17 16.08 0.27
CA LEU A 4 -5.59 15.47 1.53
C LEU A 4 -5.52 13.94 1.49
N ALA A 5 -5.93 13.32 0.38
CA ALA A 5 -5.83 11.87 0.17
C ALA A 5 -4.36 11.42 0.13
N LYS A 6 -3.49 12.18 -0.57
CA LYS A 6 -2.04 11.90 -0.59
C LYS A 6 -1.45 11.93 0.83
N ASN A 7 -1.80 12.94 1.61
CA ASN A 7 -1.33 13.06 2.99
C ASN A 7 -1.85 11.94 3.89
N LEU A 8 -3.12 11.54 3.74
CA LEU A 8 -3.67 10.38 4.45
C LEU A 8 -2.94 9.09 4.09
N LEU A 9 -2.72 8.82 2.81
CA LEU A 9 -1.96 7.65 2.37
C LEU A 9 -0.55 7.66 2.93
N ARG A 10 0.13 8.80 2.92
CA ARG A 10 1.47 8.94 3.52
C ARG A 10 1.48 8.56 5.00
N GLU A 11 0.52 9.04 5.79
CA GLU A 11 0.42 8.68 7.20
C GLU A 11 0.14 7.18 7.40
N LEU A 12 -0.74 6.59 6.58
CA LEU A 12 -1.07 5.17 6.65
C LEU A 12 0.09 4.25 6.21
N THR A 13 0.91 4.67 5.25
CA THR A 13 2.12 3.94 4.85
C THR A 13 3.17 3.91 5.97
N LEU A 14 3.27 5.00 6.74
CA LEU A 14 4.17 5.04 7.89
C LEU A 14 3.67 4.19 9.05
N ASN A 15 2.36 4.23 9.34
CA ASN A 15 1.75 3.38 10.36
C ASN A 15 0.23 3.24 10.12
N SER A 16 -0.14 2.13 9.48
CA SER A 16 -1.53 1.84 9.11
C SER A 16 -2.45 1.54 10.30
N LYS A 17 -1.88 1.13 11.45
CA LYS A 17 -2.64 0.86 12.68
C LYS A 17 -3.06 2.13 13.43
N GLN A 18 -2.65 3.32 12.96
CA GLN A 18 -3.05 4.57 13.58
C GLN A 18 -4.56 4.79 13.50
N SER A 19 -5.15 5.17 14.63
CA SER A 19 -6.55 5.55 14.69
C SER A 19 -6.79 6.85 13.93
N ASP A 20 -7.99 6.98 13.36
CA ASP A 20 -8.40 8.21 12.66
C ASP A 20 -8.27 9.45 13.54
N ARG A 21 -8.45 9.33 14.86
CA ARG A 21 -8.25 10.42 15.82
C ARG A 21 -6.80 10.92 15.88
N VAL A 22 -5.82 10.03 15.74
CA VAL A 22 -4.41 10.43 15.73
C VAL A 22 -4.09 11.10 14.40
N ILE A 23 -4.52 10.52 13.29
CA ILE A 23 -4.32 11.07 11.95
C ILE A 23 -5.01 12.43 11.81
N SER A 24 -6.21 12.59 12.39
CA SER A 24 -6.97 13.84 12.32
C SER A 24 -6.21 15.00 13.00
N LYS A 25 -5.54 14.74 14.11
CA LYS A 25 -4.66 15.72 14.78
C LYS A 25 -3.47 16.11 13.90
N LYS A 26 -2.82 15.13 13.25
CA LYS A 26 -1.67 15.36 12.37
C LYS A 26 -2.05 16.16 11.12
N LEU A 27 -3.15 15.79 10.48
CA LEU A 27 -3.66 16.42 9.27
C LEU A 27 -4.48 17.69 9.53
N LYS A 28 -4.68 18.06 10.79
CA LYS A 28 -5.48 19.23 11.23
C LYS A 28 -6.90 19.25 10.64
N ILE A 29 -7.54 18.09 10.60
CA ILE A 29 -8.92 17.90 10.14
C ILE A 29 -9.73 17.14 11.18
N THR A 30 -11.05 17.05 10.99
CA THR A 30 -11.92 16.31 11.89
C THR A 30 -11.78 14.80 11.68
N GLN A 31 -11.96 14.03 12.75
CA GLN A 31 -11.92 12.57 12.69
C GLN A 31 -12.94 11.98 11.67
N PRO A 32 -14.21 12.45 11.60
CA PRO A 32 -15.14 11.95 10.60
C PRO A 32 -14.68 12.16 9.15
N THR A 33 -13.98 13.26 8.87
CA THR A 33 -13.40 13.51 7.53
C THR A 33 -12.33 12.49 7.19
N VAL A 34 -11.46 12.13 8.14
CA VAL A 34 -10.46 11.06 7.96
C VAL A 34 -11.16 9.73 7.68
N SER A 35 -12.15 9.35 8.49
CA SER A 35 -12.86 8.07 8.34
C SER A 35 -13.57 7.96 6.99
N ARG A 36 -14.24 9.03 6.54
CA ARG A 36 -14.88 9.08 5.21
C ARG A 36 -13.87 8.95 4.09
N LEU A 37 -12.73 9.65 4.19
CA LEU A 37 -11.70 9.62 3.16
C LEU A 37 -11.01 8.27 3.11
N ARG A 38 -10.67 7.67 4.25
CA ARG A 38 -10.07 6.33 4.34
C ARG A 38 -10.97 5.29 3.67
N LYS A 39 -12.25 5.25 4.06
CA LYS A 39 -13.24 4.33 3.46
C LYS A 39 -13.40 4.54 1.96
N LYS A 40 -13.35 5.79 1.50
CA LYS A 40 -13.35 6.08 0.07
C LYS A 40 -12.12 5.48 -0.63
N LEU A 41 -10.93 5.67 -0.08
CA LEU A 41 -9.70 5.12 -0.66
C LEU A 41 -9.68 3.59 -0.68
N GLU A 42 -10.24 2.94 0.33
CA GLU A 42 -10.45 1.49 0.38
C GLU A 42 -11.44 1.05 -0.71
N ASN A 43 -12.61 1.69 -0.80
CA ASN A 43 -13.65 1.36 -1.79
C ASN A 43 -13.20 1.62 -3.24
N ASP A 44 -12.42 2.68 -3.46
CA ASP A 44 -11.87 3.04 -4.78
C ASP A 44 -10.69 2.11 -5.17
N GLY A 45 -10.28 1.18 -4.30
CA GLY A 45 -9.17 0.25 -4.54
C GLY A 45 -7.77 0.85 -4.42
N LEU A 46 -7.65 2.09 -3.94
CA LEU A 46 -6.35 2.74 -3.70
C LEU A 46 -5.65 2.19 -2.45
N ILE A 47 -6.43 1.68 -1.49
CA ILE A 47 -5.93 0.89 -0.36
C ILE A 47 -6.45 -0.53 -0.54
N GLU A 48 -5.61 -1.41 -1.07
CA GLU A 48 -5.99 -2.80 -1.32
C GLU A 48 -6.01 -3.63 -0.02
N LYS A 49 -5.03 -3.41 0.86
CA LYS A 49 -4.88 -4.18 2.10
C LYS A 49 -4.01 -3.47 3.13
N TYR A 50 -4.19 -3.88 4.38
CA TYR A 50 -3.31 -3.55 5.49
C TYR A 50 -2.54 -4.79 5.89
N THR A 51 -1.20 -4.73 5.79
CA THR A 51 -0.33 -5.87 6.13
C THR A 51 0.65 -5.50 7.23
N LEU A 52 1.01 -6.48 8.04
CA LEU A 52 2.19 -6.41 8.88
C LEU A 52 3.45 -6.61 8.01
N ILE A 53 4.57 -6.07 8.47
CA ILE A 53 5.90 -6.38 7.92
C ILE A 53 6.46 -7.50 8.81
N PRO A 54 6.58 -8.74 8.30
CA PRO A 54 7.12 -9.83 9.09
C PRO A 54 8.64 -9.68 9.23
N ASN A 55 9.18 -10.20 10.33
CA ASN A 55 10.61 -10.43 10.44
C ASN A 55 10.93 -11.75 9.71
N LEU A 56 11.54 -11.66 8.54
CA LEU A 56 11.82 -12.82 7.68
C LEU A 56 12.82 -13.79 8.32
N GLU A 57 13.86 -13.27 8.97
CA GLU A 57 14.88 -14.07 9.67
C GLU A 57 14.25 -14.94 10.77
N LYS A 58 13.41 -14.35 11.61
CA LYS A 58 12.70 -15.07 12.69
C LYS A 58 11.69 -16.09 12.19
N LEU A 59 11.26 -15.99 10.93
CA LEU A 59 10.41 -16.97 10.28
C LEU A 59 11.21 -18.13 9.65
N GLY A 60 12.54 -18.13 9.76
CA GLY A 60 13.41 -19.12 9.12
C GLY A 60 13.58 -18.91 7.62
N ILE A 61 13.29 -17.69 7.11
CA ILE A 61 13.54 -17.35 5.71
C ILE A 61 14.97 -16.82 5.61
N GLU A 62 15.84 -17.63 5.01
CA GLU A 62 17.28 -17.35 4.96
C GLU A 62 17.70 -16.51 3.76
N PHE A 63 17.00 -16.62 2.63
CA PHE A 63 17.31 -15.86 1.42
C PHE A 63 16.04 -15.47 0.66
N VAL A 64 16.08 -14.29 0.03
CA VAL A 64 15.07 -13.82 -0.91
C VAL A 64 15.73 -13.76 -2.28
N THR A 65 15.22 -14.53 -3.24
CA THR A 65 15.78 -14.59 -4.60
C THR A 65 14.85 -13.91 -5.59
N PHE A 66 15.40 -13.03 -6.40
CA PHE A 66 14.69 -12.44 -7.54
C PHE A 66 15.15 -13.14 -8.82
N ILE A 67 14.21 -13.81 -9.50
CA ILE A 67 14.47 -14.47 -10.78
C ILE A 67 13.87 -13.59 -11.88
N THR A 68 14.70 -13.13 -12.79
CA THR A 68 14.28 -12.39 -13.99
C THR A 68 14.55 -13.22 -15.23
N PHE A 69 13.62 -13.19 -16.18
CA PHE A 69 13.76 -13.89 -17.45
C PHE A 69 13.49 -12.92 -18.60
N ASN A 70 14.37 -12.93 -19.60
CA ASN A 70 14.21 -12.16 -20.84
C ASN A 70 13.90 -13.13 -21.98
N GLY A 71 12.61 -13.25 -22.33
CA GLY A 71 12.18 -14.06 -23.47
C GLY A 71 12.20 -13.26 -24.76
N LYS A 72 12.83 -13.80 -25.82
CA LYS A 72 12.63 -13.31 -27.20
C LYS A 72 11.47 -14.08 -27.82
N ILE A 73 10.46 -13.37 -28.32
CA ILE A 73 9.39 -13.97 -29.13
C ILE A 73 9.96 -14.26 -30.51
N ILE A 74 10.23 -15.53 -30.81
CA ILE A 74 10.62 -15.96 -32.16
C ILE A 74 9.32 -16.30 -32.91
N HIS A 75 8.87 -15.41 -33.80
CA HIS A 75 7.84 -15.76 -34.77
C HIS A 75 8.45 -16.76 -35.77
N LYS A 76 8.09 -18.04 -35.65
CA LYS A 76 8.30 -18.99 -36.74
C LYS A 76 7.28 -18.66 -37.84
N SER A 77 7.75 -18.05 -38.93
CA SER A 77 7.00 -18.04 -40.19
C SER A 77 6.75 -19.49 -40.57
N LYS A 78 5.47 -19.89 -40.65
CA LYS A 78 5.09 -21.13 -41.33
C LYS A 78 5.41 -20.96 -42.82
N ASN A 79 5.99 -22.02 -43.38
CA ASN A 79 6.37 -22.18 -44.79
C ASN A 79 5.34 -21.64 -45.78
#